data_AF-A0A8H7VAR5-F1
#
_entry.id   AF-A0A8H7VAR5-F1
#
_cell.length_a   1.000
_cell.length_b   1.000
_cell.length_c   1.000
_cell.angle_alpha   90.00
_cell.angle_beta   90.00
_cell.angle_gamma   90.00
#
_symmetry.space_group_name_H-M   'P 1'
#
loop_
_entity.id
_entity.type
_entity.pdbx_description
1 polymer ?
#
loop_
_entity_poly.entity_id
_entity_poly.type
_entity_poly.pdbx_seq_one_letter_code
_entity_poly.pdbx_strand_id
1 'polypeptide(L)'
;MDQHQPGKIINNVSATTAIDLKAVLAQQIDHFEKVRSSTGKQATARKPDKKPTVWAKQNKGVDARNAKDAKQQLEAVEGGTLARSREQLEKKAKIYELMRTGKYKNDNDEESLIDFDRKYMQERDIDQEVSEKKRKRGSEYEDDDPWVEYEDEFGRTRIVRRSELPERSPSPEPYSDEEYSMHRPSYEMDTDLADRSNMRHYEADREIRTKGVGFYGFSKDEQERQEQLQRLNQLRAETENARGSASSASEKRKQMLAKNAEKIRARKAALQAKKYHQLKPEQIPQNLNELVVNEDSVSDFLKSMRKQAE
;
A
#
# COMPACT_ATOMS: atom_id res chain seq x y z
N MET A 1 24.66 61.86 31.69
CA MET A 1 25.57 61.70 32.84
C MET A 1 24.72 61.87 34.09
N ASP A 2 24.29 60.75 34.69
CA ASP A 2 24.97 60.08 35.81
C ASP A 2 24.64 60.83 37.11
N GLN A 3 24.00 60.27 38.15
CA GLN A 3 24.42 59.11 38.93
C GLN A 3 23.25 58.50 39.73
N HIS A 4 23.19 57.17 39.81
CA HIS A 4 22.38 56.38 40.73
C HIS A 4 23.08 56.24 42.10
N GLN A 5 22.34 56.35 43.21
CA GLN A 5 22.82 56.03 44.55
C GLN A 5 22.52 54.55 44.89
N PRO A 6 23.52 53.73 45.31
CA PRO A 6 23.30 52.34 45.70
C PRO A 6 22.71 52.19 47.12
N GLY A 7 21.75 51.27 47.27
CA GLY A 7 21.04 50.97 48.52
C GLY A 7 21.92 50.33 49.61
N LYS A 8 21.67 50.72 50.87
CA LYS A 8 22.39 50.27 52.08
C LYS A 8 22.18 48.77 52.35
N ILE A 9 23.28 48.04 52.51
CA ILE A 9 23.32 46.61 52.90
C ILE A 9 23.23 46.51 54.43
N ILE A 10 22.25 45.75 54.94
CA ILE A 10 22.03 45.54 56.38
C ILE A 10 22.91 44.37 56.84
N ASN A 11 24.10 44.69 57.37
CA ASN A 11 24.97 43.72 58.04
C ASN A 11 24.66 43.74 59.54
N ASN A 12 23.82 42.81 60.02
CA ASN A 12 23.76 42.28 61.40
C ASN A 12 22.44 41.50 61.59
N VAL A 13 22.36 40.26 61.09
CA VAL A 13 21.31 39.32 61.51
C VAL A 13 21.84 38.59 62.73
N SER A 14 21.21 38.78 63.89
CA SER A 14 21.58 38.10 65.14
C SER A 14 21.46 36.58 64.99
N ALA A 15 22.39 35.82 65.57
CA ALA A 15 22.36 34.35 65.56
C ALA A 15 21.03 33.80 66.12
N THR A 16 20.40 34.52 67.04
CA THR A 16 19.08 34.19 67.59
C THR A 16 17.97 34.24 66.53
N THR A 17 18.01 35.22 65.61
CA THR A 17 17.07 35.34 64.50
C THR A 17 17.28 34.24 63.46
N ALA A 18 18.52 33.79 63.25
CA ALA A 18 18.80 32.67 62.37
C ALA A 18 18.25 31.34 62.91
N ILE A 19 18.33 31.14 64.23
CA ILE A 19 17.74 29.98 64.91
C ILE A 19 16.22 30.03 64.85
N ASP A 20 15.62 31.20 65.04
CA ASP A 20 14.16 31.39 64.97
C ASP A 20 13.63 31.14 63.55
N LEU A 21 14.30 31.65 62.52
CA LEU A 21 13.98 31.33 61.12
C LEU A 21 14.13 29.85 60.81
N LYS A 22 15.14 29.18 61.38
CA LYS A 22 15.31 27.73 61.22
C LYS A 22 14.19 26.96 61.93
N ALA A 23 13.73 27.43 63.08
CA ALA A 23 12.61 26.84 63.80
C ALA A 23 11.29 27.02 63.01
N VAL A 24 11.05 28.19 62.45
CA VAL A 24 9.88 28.46 61.59
C VAL A 24 9.92 27.61 60.32
N LEU A 25 11.09 27.47 59.68
CA LEU A 25 11.25 26.58 58.52
C LEU A 25 11.00 25.11 58.86
N ALA A 26 11.51 24.65 60.00
CA ALA A 26 11.26 23.28 60.47
C ALA A 26 9.76 23.03 60.70
N GLN A 27 9.07 23.97 61.35
CA GLN A 27 7.62 23.90 61.53
C GLN A 27 6.85 23.86 60.20
N GLN A 28 7.28 24.63 59.20
CA GLN A 28 6.67 24.59 57.86
C GLN A 28 6.95 23.28 57.12
N ILE A 29 8.14 22.70 57.27
CA ILE A 29 8.48 21.40 56.69
C ILE A 29 7.63 20.30 57.35
N ASP A 30 7.53 20.28 58.68
CA ASP A 30 6.69 19.31 59.40
C ASP A 30 5.21 19.45 59.01
N HIS A 31 4.71 20.69 58.89
CA HIS A 31 3.36 20.94 58.41
C HIS A 31 3.16 20.44 56.97
N PHE A 32 4.14 20.66 56.09
CA PHE A 32 4.10 20.18 54.70
C PHE A 32 4.14 18.65 54.63
N GLU A 33 4.97 17.98 55.42
CA GLU A 33 5.03 16.52 55.50
C GLU A 33 3.74 15.92 56.08
N LYS A 34 3.11 16.60 57.05
CA LYS A 34 1.81 16.20 57.59
C LYS A 34 0.68 16.36 56.57
N VAL A 35 0.67 17.45 55.80
CA VAL A 35 -0.27 17.65 54.69
C VAL A 35 -0.03 16.61 53.58
N ARG A 36 1.25 16.36 53.23
CA ARG A 36 1.63 15.38 52.22
C ARG A 36 1.35 13.93 52.63
N SER A 37 1.46 13.59 53.91
CA SER A 37 1.12 12.25 54.41
C SER A 37 -0.39 12.05 54.57
N SER A 38 -1.14 13.10 54.94
CA SER A 38 -2.62 13.08 54.95
C SER A 38 -3.22 13.01 53.54
N THR A 39 -2.55 13.63 52.55
CA THR A 39 -2.85 13.48 51.12
C THR A 39 -2.10 12.27 50.59
N GLY A 40 -2.53 11.08 51.01
CA GLY A 40 -1.87 9.81 50.76
C GLY A 40 -1.30 9.68 49.34
N LYS A 41 -0.09 9.08 49.24
CA LYS A 41 0.64 8.81 48.00
C LYS A 41 -0.32 8.39 46.88
N GLN A 42 -0.58 9.27 45.93
CA GLN A 42 -1.31 8.91 44.72
C GLN A 42 -0.44 7.94 43.92
N ALA A 43 -0.67 6.64 44.13
CA ALA A 43 -0.38 5.63 43.14
C ALA A 43 -0.97 6.10 41.80
N THR A 44 -0.21 5.94 40.72
CA THR A 44 -0.53 6.36 39.36
C THR A 44 -2.00 6.12 39.00
N ALA A 45 -2.82 7.16 39.16
CA ALA A 45 -4.21 7.13 38.78
C ALA A 45 -4.27 6.90 37.26
N ARG A 46 -4.86 5.78 36.83
CA ARG A 46 -5.24 5.58 35.43
C ARG A 46 -6.02 6.83 35.01
N LYS A 47 -5.55 7.51 33.95
CA LYS A 47 -6.21 8.71 33.44
C LYS A 47 -7.69 8.39 33.20
N PRO A 48 -8.64 9.24 33.61
CA PRO A 48 -10.05 8.99 33.34
C PRO A 48 -10.25 8.93 31.82
N ASP A 49 -11.03 7.95 31.36
CA ASP A 49 -11.33 7.74 29.95
C ASP A 49 -11.80 9.05 29.32
N LYS A 50 -11.04 9.55 28.35
CA LYS A 50 -11.41 10.77 27.63
C LYS A 50 -12.73 10.48 26.91
N LYS A 51 -13.76 11.28 27.18
CA LYS A 51 -15.04 11.20 26.45
C LYS A 51 -14.74 11.25 24.95
N PRO A 52 -15.25 10.29 24.15
CA PRO A 52 -14.94 10.24 22.72
C PRO A 52 -15.36 11.55 22.07
N THR A 53 -14.45 12.13 21.28
CA THR A 53 -14.67 13.37 20.52
C THR A 53 -15.90 13.20 19.61
N VAL A 54 -16.55 14.30 19.22
CA VAL A 54 -17.75 14.27 18.36
C VAL A 54 -17.54 13.44 17.08
N TRP A 55 -16.31 13.40 16.52
CA TRP A 55 -15.95 12.56 15.37
C TRP A 55 -15.87 11.06 15.65
N ALA A 56 -15.75 10.64 16.91
CA ALA A 56 -15.77 9.25 17.32
C ALA A 56 -17.19 8.73 17.61
N LYS A 57 -18.23 9.59 17.54
CA LYS A 57 -19.62 9.13 17.58
C LYS A 57 -19.98 8.52 16.22
N GLN A 58 -19.98 7.19 16.13
CA GLN A 58 -20.55 6.50 14.98
C GLN A 58 -22.06 6.75 14.87
N ASN A 59 -22.56 6.84 13.64
CA ASN A 59 -23.99 6.97 13.37
C ASN A 59 -24.74 5.71 13.85
N LYS A 60 -25.88 5.91 14.51
CA LYS A 60 -26.71 4.82 15.02
C LYS A 60 -27.08 3.85 13.88
N GLY A 61 -26.70 2.58 14.04
CA GLY A 61 -27.02 1.52 13.08
C GLY A 61 -25.98 1.28 11.98
N VAL A 62 -24.86 2.03 11.96
CA VAL A 62 -23.74 1.71 11.05
C VAL A 62 -23.13 0.36 11.39
N ASP A 63 -22.92 0.05 12.67
CA ASP A 63 -22.36 -1.25 13.05
C ASP A 63 -23.29 -2.41 12.72
N ALA A 64 -24.60 -2.22 12.91
CA ALA A 64 -25.61 -3.21 12.53
C ALA A 64 -25.66 -3.43 11.01
N ARG A 65 -25.51 -2.36 10.21
CA ARG A 65 -25.40 -2.45 8.75
C ARG A 65 -24.10 -3.14 8.35
N ASN A 66 -22.97 -2.74 8.91
CA ASN A 66 -21.67 -3.36 8.64
C ASN A 66 -21.66 -4.85 9.01
N ALA A 67 -22.26 -5.23 10.13
CA ALA A 67 -22.38 -6.63 10.53
C ALA A 67 -23.27 -7.43 9.56
N LYS A 68 -24.36 -6.83 9.08
CA LYS A 68 -25.24 -7.45 8.07
C LYS A 68 -24.50 -7.61 6.73
N ASP A 69 -23.79 -6.59 6.29
CA ASP A 69 -23.01 -6.59 5.05
C ASP A 69 -21.87 -7.60 5.14
N ALA A 70 -21.18 -7.70 6.28
CA ALA A 70 -20.14 -8.71 6.52
C ALA A 70 -20.70 -10.14 6.47
N LYS A 71 -21.86 -10.38 7.09
CA LYS A 71 -22.54 -11.68 7.02
C LYS A 71 -22.96 -12.03 5.59
N GLN A 72 -23.50 -11.05 4.85
CA GLN A 72 -23.91 -11.23 3.46
C GLN A 72 -22.71 -11.51 2.53
N GLN A 73 -21.57 -10.88 2.77
CA GLN A 73 -20.32 -11.15 2.03
C GLN A 73 -19.81 -12.56 2.30
N LEU A 74 -19.79 -13.01 3.55
CA LEU A 74 -19.40 -14.37 3.91
C LEU A 74 -20.33 -15.40 3.25
N GLU A 75 -21.64 -15.20 3.35
CA GLU A 75 -22.66 -16.08 2.76
C GLU A 75 -22.58 -16.12 1.22
N ALA A 76 -22.29 -14.98 0.57
CA ALA A 76 -22.12 -14.90 -0.89
C ALA A 76 -20.85 -15.61 -1.39
N VAL A 77 -19.78 -15.61 -0.59
CA VAL A 77 -18.54 -16.34 -0.89
C VAL A 77 -18.72 -17.84 -0.61
N GLU A 78 -19.42 -18.19 0.46
CA GLU A 78 -19.58 -19.56 0.98
C GLU A 78 -20.61 -20.41 0.21
N GLY A 79 -21.68 -19.82 -0.31
CA GLY A 79 -22.85 -20.59 -0.74
C GLY A 79 -22.67 -21.42 -2.02
N GLY A 80 -22.47 -20.79 -3.17
CA GLY A 80 -22.62 -21.48 -4.47
C GLY A 80 -21.31 -21.95 -5.09
N THR A 81 -20.31 -21.07 -5.11
CA THR A 81 -19.01 -21.33 -5.78
C THR A 81 -18.13 -22.24 -4.95
N LEU A 82 -18.07 -22.03 -3.63
CA LEU A 82 -17.31 -22.88 -2.72
C LEU A 82 -17.92 -24.28 -2.61
N ALA A 83 -19.25 -24.42 -2.57
CA ALA A 83 -19.91 -25.73 -2.59
C ALA A 83 -19.60 -26.52 -3.87
N ARG A 84 -19.65 -25.88 -5.03
CA ARG A 84 -19.34 -26.52 -6.31
C ARG A 84 -17.86 -26.88 -6.45
N SER A 85 -16.98 -25.99 -6.00
CA SER A 85 -15.53 -26.27 -5.94
C SER A 85 -15.26 -27.46 -5.02
N ARG A 86 -15.90 -27.51 -3.85
CA ARG A 86 -15.81 -28.63 -2.91
C ARG A 86 -16.30 -29.94 -3.52
N GLU A 87 -17.45 -29.95 -4.18
CA GLU A 87 -17.97 -31.13 -4.87
C GLU A 87 -16.99 -31.65 -5.93
N GLN A 88 -16.34 -30.75 -6.68
CA GLN A 88 -15.33 -31.13 -7.67
C GLN A 88 -14.05 -31.65 -7.03
N LEU A 89 -13.61 -31.05 -5.92
CA LEU A 89 -12.46 -31.55 -5.15
C LEU A 89 -12.75 -32.92 -4.53
N GLU A 90 -13.96 -33.16 -4.03
CA GLU A 90 -14.40 -34.47 -3.52
C GLU A 90 -14.47 -35.51 -4.64
N LYS A 91 -15.00 -35.16 -5.82
CA LYS A 91 -14.96 -36.04 -7.01
C LYS A 91 -13.52 -36.38 -7.42
N LYS A 92 -12.63 -35.39 -7.45
CA LYS A 92 -11.21 -35.60 -7.74
C LYS A 92 -10.55 -36.49 -6.69
N ALA A 93 -10.78 -36.23 -5.40
CA ALA A 93 -10.26 -37.05 -4.31
C ALA A 93 -10.71 -38.52 -4.44
N LYS A 94 -11.99 -38.76 -4.75
CA LYS A 94 -12.51 -40.11 -5.00
C LYS A 94 -11.85 -40.78 -6.19
N ILE A 95 -11.60 -40.04 -7.27
CA ILE A 95 -10.84 -40.55 -8.43
C ILE A 95 -9.43 -40.95 -8.02
N TYR A 96 -8.73 -40.11 -7.26
CA TYR A 96 -7.40 -40.43 -6.74
C TYR A 96 -7.39 -41.64 -5.79
N GLU A 97 -8.40 -41.79 -4.93
CA GLU A 97 -8.54 -42.98 -4.09
C GLU A 97 -8.78 -44.25 -4.92
N LEU A 98 -9.60 -44.15 -5.97
CA LEU A 98 -9.82 -45.26 -6.91
C LEU A 98 -8.53 -45.62 -7.66
N MET A 99 -7.74 -44.63 -8.10
CA MET A 99 -6.44 -44.83 -8.75
C MET A 99 -5.44 -45.47 -7.78
N ARG A 100 -5.37 -44.95 -6.55
CA ARG A 100 -4.51 -45.48 -5.47
C ARG A 100 -4.86 -46.93 -5.10
N THR A 101 -6.14 -47.30 -5.20
CA THR A 101 -6.60 -48.66 -4.87
C THR A 101 -6.57 -49.62 -6.07
N GLY A 102 -6.13 -49.17 -7.24
CA GLY A 102 -6.07 -49.99 -8.47
C GLY A 102 -7.45 -50.37 -9.02
N LYS A 103 -8.52 -49.71 -8.54
CA LYS A 103 -9.91 -49.97 -8.97
C LYS A 103 -10.42 -48.95 -9.98
N TYR A 104 -9.61 -47.96 -10.30
CA TYR A 104 -9.89 -47.02 -11.38
C TYR A 104 -9.70 -47.74 -12.71
N LYS A 105 -10.82 -48.11 -13.34
CA LYS A 105 -10.84 -48.55 -14.73
C LYS A 105 -11.16 -47.32 -15.57
N ASN A 106 -10.20 -46.86 -16.35
CA ASN A 106 -10.48 -45.93 -17.43
C ASN A 106 -10.64 -46.78 -18.68
N ASP A 107 -11.75 -46.68 -19.41
CA ASP A 107 -11.88 -47.44 -20.67
C ASP A 107 -10.87 -46.95 -21.75
N ASN A 108 -10.17 -45.83 -21.47
CA ASN A 108 -9.00 -45.33 -22.18
C ASN A 108 -7.74 -45.50 -21.30
N ASP A 109 -7.15 -46.69 -21.32
CA ASP A 109 -5.94 -47.05 -20.57
C ASP A 109 -4.65 -46.40 -21.14
N GLU A 110 -4.71 -45.75 -22.30
CA GLU A 110 -3.55 -45.15 -22.99
C GLU A 110 -3.11 -43.77 -22.42
N GLU A 111 -3.93 -43.11 -21.59
CA GLU A 111 -3.62 -41.77 -21.04
C GLU A 111 -2.98 -41.79 -19.63
N SER A 112 -2.90 -42.96 -18.97
CA SER A 112 -2.39 -43.05 -17.60
C SER A 112 -0.86 -43.20 -17.58
N LEU A 113 -0.14 -42.09 -17.83
CA LEU A 113 1.34 -42.03 -17.82
C LEU A 113 1.99 -42.22 -16.43
N ILE A 114 1.21 -42.56 -15.40
CA ILE A 114 1.68 -42.74 -14.02
C ILE A 114 1.39 -44.17 -13.59
N ASP A 115 2.44 -44.99 -13.50
CA ASP A 115 2.39 -46.31 -12.87
C ASP A 115 2.15 -46.15 -11.36
N PHE A 116 0.89 -46.14 -10.94
CA PHE A 116 0.50 -45.93 -9.53
C PHE A 116 1.04 -47.02 -8.61
N ASP A 117 1.21 -48.25 -9.09
CA ASP A 117 1.82 -49.35 -8.34
C ASP A 117 3.31 -49.07 -8.03
N ARG A 118 4.06 -48.52 -9.00
CA ARG A 118 5.45 -48.11 -8.81
C ARG A 118 5.56 -46.91 -7.86
N LYS A 119 4.68 -45.92 -8.02
CA LYS A 119 4.62 -44.74 -7.14
C LYS A 119 4.27 -45.11 -5.70
N TYR A 120 3.35 -46.04 -5.50
CA TYR A 120 2.96 -46.52 -4.16
C TYR A 120 4.12 -47.22 -3.44
N MET A 121 4.88 -48.06 -4.14
CA MET A 121 6.07 -48.69 -3.57
C MET A 121 7.14 -47.64 -3.22
N GLN A 122 7.36 -46.66 -4.11
CA GLN A 122 8.31 -45.58 -3.87
C GLN A 122 7.93 -44.71 -2.67
N GLU A 123 6.65 -44.34 -2.49
CA GLU A 123 6.18 -43.58 -1.32
C GLU A 123 6.34 -44.38 -0.02
N ARG A 124 6.06 -45.69 -0.04
CA ARG A 124 6.28 -46.57 1.12
C ARG A 124 7.75 -46.63 1.52
N ASP A 125 8.65 -46.75 0.54
CA ASP A 125 10.09 -46.81 0.78
C ASP A 125 10.59 -45.47 1.35
N ILE A 126 10.09 -44.34 0.84
CA ILE A 126 10.39 -42.99 1.36
C ILE A 126 9.89 -42.82 2.81
N ASP A 127 8.64 -43.22 3.11
CA ASP A 127 8.10 -43.13 4.48
C ASP A 127 8.90 -44.00 5.46
N GLN A 128 9.30 -45.19 5.02
CA GLN A 128 10.13 -46.09 5.81
C GLN A 128 11.53 -45.48 6.04
N GLU A 129 12.16 -44.93 5.01
CA GLU A 129 13.46 -44.25 5.09
C GLU A 129 13.41 -43.01 6.01
N VAL A 130 12.35 -42.20 5.94
CA VAL A 130 12.14 -41.04 6.82
C VAL A 130 11.98 -41.49 8.26
N SER A 131 11.24 -42.57 8.51
CA SER A 131 11.05 -43.13 9.85
C SER A 131 12.36 -43.68 10.44
N GLU A 132 13.20 -44.31 9.63
CA GLU A 132 14.51 -44.83 10.03
C GLU A 132 15.51 -43.70 10.26
N LYS A 133 15.54 -42.66 9.41
CA LYS A 133 16.35 -41.45 9.61
C LYS A 133 15.96 -40.73 10.90
N LYS A 134 14.67 -40.69 11.24
CA LYS A 134 14.17 -40.09 12.49
C LYS A 134 14.57 -40.90 13.73
N ARG A 135 14.68 -42.23 13.60
CA ARG A 135 15.16 -43.13 14.66
C ARG A 135 16.68 -43.07 14.84
N LYS A 136 17.45 -42.93 13.76
CA LYS A 136 18.91 -42.77 13.79
C LYS A 136 19.38 -41.43 14.36
N ARG A 137 18.61 -40.35 14.22
CA ARG A 137 18.93 -39.04 14.84
C ARG A 137 18.77 -39.01 16.37
N GLY A 138 18.30 -40.09 17.00
CA GLY A 138 18.11 -40.17 18.45
C GLY A 138 19.29 -40.73 19.26
N SER A 139 20.42 -41.08 18.62
CA SER A 139 21.60 -41.59 19.34
C SER A 139 22.90 -41.09 18.71
N GLU A 140 23.74 -40.52 19.58
CA GLU A 140 25.17 -40.19 19.41
C GLU A 140 25.56 -38.79 18.88
N TYR A 141 26.08 -37.98 19.83
CA TYR A 141 26.93 -36.77 19.72
C TYR A 141 26.27 -35.45 19.25
N GLU A 142 25.53 -34.78 20.14
CA GLU A 142 25.06 -33.39 19.95
C GLU A 142 26.15 -32.31 20.20
N ASP A 143 27.32 -32.67 20.74
CA ASP A 143 28.34 -31.69 21.15
C ASP A 143 29.36 -31.31 20.04
N ASP A 144 29.43 -32.03 18.91
CA ASP A 144 30.49 -31.87 17.88
C ASP A 144 30.00 -31.35 16.50
N ASP A 145 28.87 -30.62 16.45
CA ASP A 145 28.35 -30.07 15.18
C ASP A 145 28.56 -28.54 15.08
N PRO A 146 29.70 -28.03 14.57
CA PRO A 146 29.98 -26.60 14.53
C PRO A 146 29.03 -25.84 13.59
N TRP A 147 28.74 -24.58 13.94
CA TRP A 147 28.04 -23.64 13.07
C TRP A 147 28.95 -23.24 11.91
N VAL A 148 28.46 -23.39 10.68
CA VAL A 148 29.19 -23.06 9.45
C VAL A 148 28.37 -22.05 8.65
N GLU A 149 29.07 -21.06 8.07
CA GLU A 149 28.48 -20.12 7.11
C GLU A 149 28.35 -20.81 5.75
N TYR A 150 27.12 -20.93 5.26
CA TYR A 150 26.78 -21.54 3.97
C TYR A 150 26.06 -20.52 3.08
N GLU A 151 26.42 -20.47 1.81
CA GLU A 151 25.72 -19.69 0.79
C GLU A 151 24.59 -20.53 0.19
N ASP A 152 23.35 -20.10 0.43
CA ASP A 152 22.13 -20.67 -0.16
C ASP A 152 22.13 -20.57 -1.69
N GLU A 153 21.27 -21.33 -2.38
CA GLU A 153 21.13 -21.38 -3.85
C GLU A 153 20.85 -20.00 -4.48
N PHE A 154 20.37 -19.06 -3.67
CA PHE A 154 20.08 -17.67 -4.02
C PHE A 154 21.23 -16.69 -3.70
N GLY A 155 22.42 -17.18 -3.33
CA GLY A 155 23.61 -16.37 -3.01
C GLY A 155 23.53 -15.60 -1.68
N ARG A 156 22.70 -16.07 -0.74
CA ARG A 156 22.56 -15.47 0.60
C ARG A 156 23.36 -16.27 1.62
N THR A 157 24.19 -15.61 2.43
CA THR A 157 24.90 -16.27 3.53
C THR A 157 23.94 -16.58 4.67
N ARG A 158 23.90 -17.86 5.09
CA ARG A 158 23.11 -18.37 6.23
C ARG A 158 24.03 -19.17 7.15
N ILE A 159 23.84 -19.03 8.46
CA ILE A 159 24.58 -19.83 9.45
C ILE A 159 23.73 -21.06 9.78
N VAL A 160 24.25 -22.25 9.47
CA VAL A 160 23.57 -23.54 9.67
C VAL A 160 24.52 -24.50 10.36
N ARG A 161 23.99 -25.55 10.99
CA ARG A 161 24.81 -26.65 11.51
C ARG A 161 25.46 -27.42 10.36
N ARG A 162 26.66 -27.96 10.54
CA ARG A 162 27.39 -28.68 9.49
C ARG A 162 26.64 -29.93 9.01
N SER A 163 25.85 -30.57 9.87
CA SER A 163 24.98 -31.71 9.48
C SER A 163 23.76 -31.32 8.63
N GLU A 164 23.36 -30.04 8.66
CA GLU A 164 22.21 -29.51 7.92
C GLU A 164 22.61 -28.85 6.59
N LEU A 165 23.91 -28.79 6.27
CA LEU A 165 24.35 -28.32 4.96
C LEU A 165 23.78 -29.23 3.86
N PRO A 166 23.11 -28.69 2.84
CA PRO A 166 22.72 -29.46 1.67
C PRO A 166 23.95 -30.11 1.06
N GLU A 167 23.94 -31.44 0.92
CA GLU A 167 24.97 -32.14 0.16
C GLU A 167 24.92 -31.59 -1.27
N ARG A 168 26.01 -30.95 -1.72
CA ARG A 168 26.10 -30.46 -3.09
C ARG A 168 26.03 -31.69 -3.99
N SER A 169 24.86 -31.96 -4.55
CA SER A 169 24.70 -33.00 -5.56
C SER A 169 25.76 -32.74 -6.62
N PRO A 170 26.59 -33.74 -7.00
CA PRO A 170 27.53 -33.56 -8.10
C PRO A 170 26.74 -32.97 -9.26
N SER A 171 27.23 -31.84 -9.79
CA SER A 171 26.62 -31.20 -10.96
C SER A 171 26.36 -32.32 -11.97
N PRO A 172 25.14 -32.46 -12.49
CA PRO A 172 24.88 -33.46 -13.51
C PRO A 172 25.95 -33.29 -14.59
N GLU A 173 26.61 -34.39 -14.97
CA GLU A 173 27.53 -34.39 -16.10
C GLU A 173 26.81 -33.71 -17.28
N PRO A 174 27.49 -32.88 -18.09
CA PRO A 174 26.85 -32.24 -19.23
C PRO A 174 26.32 -33.33 -20.16
N TYR A 175 25.01 -33.56 -20.09
CA TYR A 175 24.30 -34.48 -20.96
C TYR A 175 24.53 -34.03 -22.41
N SER A 176 25.03 -34.94 -23.26
CA SER A 176 25.24 -34.65 -24.66
C SER A 176 23.90 -34.47 -25.38
N ASP A 177 23.81 -33.39 -26.16
CA ASP A 177 22.60 -32.95 -26.89
C ASP A 177 22.07 -34.01 -27.89
N GLU A 178 22.90 -35.00 -28.24
CA GLU A 178 22.57 -36.11 -29.15
C GLU A 178 21.48 -37.06 -28.60
N GLU A 179 21.42 -37.30 -27.29
CA GLU A 179 20.49 -38.28 -26.70
C GLU A 179 19.06 -37.74 -26.61
N TYR A 180 18.92 -36.41 -26.54
CA TYR A 180 17.63 -35.71 -26.44
C TYR A 180 16.83 -35.75 -27.74
N SER A 181 17.51 -35.89 -28.89
CA SER A 181 16.85 -35.87 -30.21
C SER A 181 16.29 -37.24 -30.63
N MET A 182 16.84 -38.35 -30.12
CA MET A 182 16.34 -39.71 -30.42
C MET A 182 15.13 -40.14 -29.57
N HIS A 183 14.96 -39.56 -28.38
CA HIS A 183 13.89 -39.94 -27.44
C HIS A 183 12.72 -38.97 -27.40
N ARG A 184 12.65 -37.98 -28.29
CA ARG A 184 11.44 -37.16 -28.42
C ARG A 184 10.34 -38.05 -29.00
N PRO A 185 9.33 -38.47 -28.22
CA PRO A 185 8.24 -39.25 -28.78
C PRO A 185 7.65 -38.38 -29.89
N SER A 186 7.49 -38.94 -31.09
CA SER A 186 6.70 -38.31 -32.13
C SER A 186 5.25 -38.32 -31.64
N TYR A 187 4.91 -37.35 -30.80
CA TYR A 187 3.53 -37.05 -30.48
C TYR A 187 2.95 -36.56 -31.81
N GLU A 188 2.35 -37.47 -32.58
CA GLU A 188 1.25 -37.10 -33.45
C GLU A 188 0.30 -36.35 -32.53
N MET A 189 0.37 -35.02 -32.59
CA MET A 189 -0.56 -34.18 -31.88
C MET A 189 -1.90 -34.54 -32.48
N ASP A 190 -2.68 -35.35 -31.76
CA ASP A 190 -4.09 -35.56 -32.06
C ASP A 190 -4.75 -34.18 -32.08
N THR A 191 -4.79 -33.59 -33.27
CA THR A 191 -5.27 -32.24 -33.52
C THR A 191 -6.74 -32.10 -33.14
N ASP A 192 -7.43 -33.23 -32.97
CA ASP A 192 -8.81 -33.34 -32.57
C ASP A 192 -9.04 -32.93 -31.10
N LEU A 193 -8.07 -33.15 -30.21
CA LEU A 193 -8.12 -32.69 -28.81
C LEU A 193 -7.83 -31.19 -28.67
N ALA A 194 -7.07 -30.64 -29.62
CA ALA A 194 -6.83 -29.21 -29.74
C ALA A 194 -7.91 -28.48 -30.56
N ASP A 195 -8.86 -29.21 -31.16
CA ASP A 195 -9.90 -28.63 -31.98
C ASP A 195 -10.94 -27.90 -31.11
N ARG A 196 -10.64 -26.62 -30.85
CA ARG A 196 -11.54 -25.69 -30.16
C ARG A 196 -12.64 -25.14 -31.08
N SER A 197 -12.81 -25.66 -32.31
CA SER A 197 -13.88 -25.26 -33.23
C SER A 197 -15.27 -25.31 -32.59
N ASN A 198 -15.47 -26.24 -31.67
CA ASN A 198 -16.71 -26.46 -30.91
C ASN A 198 -16.87 -25.53 -29.70
N MET A 199 -15.78 -24.93 -29.18
CA MET A 199 -15.81 -23.98 -28.06
C MET A 199 -15.83 -22.53 -28.58
N ARG A 200 -16.89 -22.16 -29.30
CA ARG A 200 -17.03 -20.81 -29.87
C ARG A 200 -17.14 -19.71 -28.81
N HIS A 201 -17.65 -20.05 -27.63
CA HIS A 201 -17.94 -19.08 -26.58
C HIS A 201 -17.56 -19.56 -25.17
N TYR A 202 -17.16 -18.60 -24.34
CA TYR A 202 -16.94 -18.83 -22.93
C TYR A 202 -18.24 -19.17 -22.20
N GLU A 203 -18.26 -20.32 -21.53
CA GLU A 203 -19.37 -20.76 -20.69
C GLU A 203 -19.11 -20.40 -19.22
N ALA A 204 -19.87 -19.42 -18.73
CA ALA A 204 -19.80 -18.98 -17.34
C ALA A 204 -20.05 -20.14 -16.35
N ASP A 205 -20.91 -21.07 -16.73
CA ASP A 205 -21.30 -22.18 -15.86
C ASP A 205 -20.18 -23.19 -15.70
N ARG A 206 -19.18 -23.30 -16.59
CA ARG A 206 -18.09 -24.28 -16.41
C ARG A 206 -16.92 -23.73 -15.60
N GLU A 207 -16.85 -22.42 -15.43
CA GLU A 207 -15.80 -21.76 -14.67
C GLU A 207 -15.98 -21.98 -13.17
N ILE A 208 -14.89 -22.42 -12.53
CA ILE A 208 -14.82 -22.73 -11.10
C ILE A 208 -14.20 -21.56 -10.34
N ARG A 209 -13.41 -20.72 -11.01
CA ARG A 209 -12.80 -19.53 -10.41
C ARG A 209 -13.86 -18.48 -10.04
N THR A 210 -13.55 -17.72 -9.00
CA THR A 210 -14.32 -16.56 -8.58
C THR A 210 -14.35 -15.51 -9.68
N LYS A 211 -15.55 -15.15 -10.11
CA LYS A 211 -15.76 -14.11 -11.14
C LYS A 211 -15.73 -12.75 -10.47
N GLY A 212 -15.04 -11.79 -11.08
CA GLY A 212 -14.88 -10.43 -10.53
C GLY A 212 -16.17 -9.60 -10.58
N VAL A 213 -16.15 -8.46 -9.89
CA VAL A 213 -17.20 -7.44 -9.99
C VAL A 213 -17.28 -6.93 -11.43
N GLY A 214 -18.49 -6.91 -12.00
CA GLY A 214 -18.70 -6.56 -13.42
C GLY A 214 -18.63 -7.75 -14.38
N PHE A 215 -18.53 -8.98 -13.89
CA PHE A 215 -18.75 -10.16 -14.72
C PHE A 215 -20.19 -10.16 -15.28
N TYR A 216 -20.31 -10.35 -16.61
CA TYR A 216 -21.58 -10.50 -17.31
C TYR A 216 -21.66 -11.86 -18.00
N GLY A 217 -22.63 -12.68 -17.59
CA GLY A 217 -22.84 -14.00 -18.18
C GLY A 217 -23.74 -13.91 -19.40
N PHE A 218 -23.14 -13.93 -20.59
CA PHE A 218 -23.91 -13.95 -21.84
C PHE A 218 -24.75 -15.22 -21.99
N SER A 219 -25.88 -15.10 -22.70
CA SER A 219 -26.70 -16.26 -23.07
C SER A 219 -25.91 -17.26 -23.92
N LYS A 220 -26.39 -18.51 -23.90
CA LYS A 220 -25.91 -19.59 -24.78
C LYS A 220 -26.49 -19.44 -26.19
N ASP A 221 -27.66 -18.81 -26.30
CA ASP A 221 -28.31 -18.53 -27.56
C ASP A 221 -27.62 -17.35 -28.26
N GLU A 222 -27.19 -17.57 -29.50
CA GLU A 222 -26.37 -16.61 -30.25
C GLU A 222 -27.11 -15.30 -30.53
N GLN A 223 -28.42 -15.37 -30.78
CA GLN A 223 -29.26 -14.19 -31.01
C GLN A 223 -29.36 -13.31 -29.76
N GLU A 224 -29.74 -13.91 -28.63
CA GLU A 224 -29.82 -13.18 -27.35
C GLU A 224 -28.46 -12.64 -26.93
N ARG A 225 -27.38 -13.39 -27.13
CA ARG A 225 -26.01 -12.94 -26.88
C ARG A 225 -25.66 -11.71 -27.71
N GLN A 226 -26.01 -11.69 -28.99
CA GLN A 226 -25.78 -10.54 -29.86
C GLN A 226 -26.57 -9.32 -29.41
N GLU A 227 -27.84 -9.49 -29.04
CA GLU A 227 -28.66 -8.42 -28.48
C GLU A 227 -28.07 -7.86 -27.18
N GLN A 228 -27.62 -8.74 -26.28
CA GLN A 228 -26.94 -8.36 -25.03
C GLN A 228 -25.66 -7.56 -25.32
N LEU A 229 -24.88 -7.98 -26.31
CA LEU A 229 -23.66 -7.29 -26.73
C LEU A 229 -23.97 -5.91 -27.33
N GLN A 230 -24.99 -5.83 -28.19
CA GLN A 230 -25.44 -4.56 -28.77
C GLN A 230 -25.91 -3.59 -27.69
N ARG A 231 -26.68 -4.06 -26.71
CA ARG A 231 -27.12 -3.27 -25.57
C ARG A 231 -25.95 -2.72 -24.74
N LEU A 232 -24.93 -3.54 -24.49
CA LEU A 232 -23.71 -3.09 -23.80
C LEU A 232 -22.94 -2.04 -24.61
N ASN A 233 -22.86 -2.21 -25.93
CA ASN A 233 -22.22 -1.23 -26.82
C ASN A 233 -22.99 0.10 -26.85
N GLN A 234 -24.32 0.07 -26.82
CA GLN A 234 -25.14 1.28 -26.70
C GLN A 234 -24.88 2.02 -25.39
N LEU A 235 -24.91 1.31 -24.26
CA LEU A 235 -24.58 1.89 -22.95
C LEU A 235 -23.17 2.49 -22.95
N ARG A 236 -22.20 1.80 -23.56
CA ARG A 236 -20.85 2.32 -23.71
C ARG A 236 -20.85 3.65 -24.48
N ALA A 237 -21.50 3.70 -25.64
CA ALA A 237 -21.57 4.91 -26.45
C ALA A 237 -22.25 6.07 -25.69
N GLU A 238 -23.32 5.81 -24.95
CA GLU A 238 -23.97 6.80 -24.09
C GLU A 238 -23.02 7.35 -23.02
N THR A 239 -22.27 6.47 -22.34
CA THR A 239 -21.31 6.90 -21.30
C THR A 239 -20.13 7.67 -21.88
N GLU A 240 -19.64 7.29 -23.07
CA GLU A 240 -18.57 8.01 -23.77
C GLU A 240 -19.04 9.40 -24.21
N ASN A 241 -20.26 9.51 -24.74
CA ASN A 241 -20.88 10.78 -25.09
C ASN A 241 -21.11 11.68 -23.85
N ALA A 242 -21.59 11.10 -22.75
CA ALA A 242 -21.78 11.82 -21.50
C ALA A 242 -20.43 12.35 -20.96
N ARG A 243 -19.38 11.52 -20.98
CA ARG A 243 -18.02 11.92 -20.58
C ARG A 243 -17.46 13.03 -21.47
N GLY A 244 -17.63 12.91 -22.80
CA GLY A 244 -17.19 13.94 -23.75
C GLY A 244 -17.97 15.26 -23.63
N SER A 245 -19.26 15.20 -23.36
CA SER A 245 -20.08 16.40 -23.12
C SER A 245 -19.70 17.09 -21.81
N ALA A 246 -19.40 16.33 -20.75
CA ALA A 246 -18.97 16.87 -19.47
C ALA A 246 -17.56 17.49 -19.55
N SER A 247 -16.62 16.84 -20.25
CA SER A 247 -15.27 17.39 -20.47
C SER A 247 -15.33 18.68 -21.28
N SER A 248 -16.07 18.68 -22.40
CA SER A 248 -16.22 19.88 -23.24
C SER A 248 -16.98 21.01 -22.53
N ALA A 249 -17.97 20.71 -21.70
CA ALA A 249 -18.65 21.71 -20.87
C ALA A 249 -17.70 22.31 -19.80
N SER A 250 -16.86 21.48 -19.20
CA SER A 250 -15.82 21.92 -18.25
C SER A 250 -14.78 22.82 -18.94
N GLU A 251 -14.32 22.45 -20.14
CA GLU A 251 -13.40 23.25 -20.94
C GLU A 251 -14.03 24.59 -21.35
N LYS A 252 -15.28 24.60 -21.81
CA LYS A 252 -16.03 25.84 -22.10
C LYS A 252 -16.11 26.72 -20.85
N ARG A 253 -16.41 26.15 -19.68
CA ARG A 253 -16.45 26.88 -18.40
C ARG A 253 -15.07 27.47 -18.06
N LYS A 254 -14.00 26.71 -18.25
CA LYS A 254 -12.61 27.17 -18.05
C LYS A 254 -12.25 28.33 -18.99
N GLN A 255 -12.60 28.23 -20.28
CA GLN A 255 -12.38 29.30 -21.25
C GLN A 255 -13.15 30.58 -20.89
N MET A 256 -14.41 30.45 -20.45
CA MET A 256 -15.21 31.60 -20.02
C MET A 256 -14.61 32.27 -18.77
N LEU A 257 -14.13 31.48 -17.80
CA LEU A 257 -13.43 32.00 -16.63
C LEU A 257 -12.11 32.70 -17.00
N ALA A 258 -11.33 32.14 -17.92
CA ALA A 258 -10.10 32.76 -18.42
C ALA A 258 -10.37 34.11 -19.09
N LYS A 259 -11.37 34.17 -20.00
CA LYS A 259 -11.80 35.42 -20.63
C LYS A 259 -12.27 36.46 -19.61
N ASN A 260 -13.01 36.04 -18.58
CA ASN A 260 -13.43 36.92 -17.50
C ASN A 260 -12.23 37.42 -16.67
N ALA A 261 -11.25 36.57 -16.38
CA ALA A 261 -10.03 36.94 -15.68
C ALA A 261 -9.20 37.97 -16.48
N GLU A 262 -9.09 37.80 -17.80
CA GLU A 262 -8.44 38.75 -18.70
C GLU A 262 -9.14 40.11 -18.72
N LYS A 263 -10.48 40.13 -18.81
CA LYS A 263 -11.25 41.38 -18.72
C LYS A 263 -11.02 42.11 -17.41
N ILE A 264 -10.99 41.39 -16.29
CA ILE A 264 -10.69 41.96 -14.98
C ILE A 264 -9.26 42.51 -14.94
N ARG A 265 -8.28 41.78 -15.50
CA ARG A 265 -6.88 42.22 -15.58
C ARG A 265 -6.73 43.47 -16.44
N ALA A 266 -7.36 43.52 -17.62
CA ALA A 266 -7.37 44.68 -18.50
C ALA A 266 -8.02 45.90 -17.82
N ARG A 267 -9.16 45.71 -17.14
CA ARG A 267 -9.82 46.78 -16.37
C ARG A 267 -8.94 47.29 -15.23
N LYS A 268 -8.27 46.39 -14.50
CA LYS A 268 -7.30 46.76 -13.45
C LYS A 268 -6.12 47.53 -14.04
N ALA A 269 -5.55 47.09 -15.15
CA ALA A 269 -4.45 47.78 -15.83
C ALA A 269 -4.86 49.17 -16.33
N ALA A 270 -6.07 49.32 -16.90
CA ALA A 270 -6.60 50.61 -17.32
C ALA A 270 -6.84 51.55 -16.12
N LEU A 271 -7.35 51.04 -14.99
CA LEU A 271 -7.48 51.83 -13.76
C LEU A 271 -6.12 52.24 -13.19
N GLN A 272 -5.12 51.34 -13.21
CA GLN A 272 -3.75 51.67 -12.82
C GLN A 272 -3.17 52.73 -13.74
N ALA A 273 -3.26 52.57 -15.07
CA ALA A 273 -2.79 53.56 -16.03
C ALA A 273 -3.44 54.93 -15.79
N LYS A 274 -4.76 55.00 -15.58
CA LYS A 274 -5.45 56.25 -15.20
C LYS A 274 -4.97 56.83 -13.87
N LYS A 275 -4.68 55.98 -12.88
CA LYS A 275 -4.12 56.40 -11.58
C LYS A 275 -2.72 57.02 -11.74
N TYR A 276 -1.88 56.47 -12.63
CA TYR A 276 -0.56 57.03 -12.94
C TYR A 276 -0.62 58.24 -13.89
N HIS A 277 -1.65 58.35 -14.74
CA HIS A 277 -1.85 59.48 -15.66
C HIS A 277 -2.43 60.74 -14.99
N GLN A 278 -2.93 60.64 -13.76
CA GLN A 278 -3.41 61.80 -12.98
C GLN A 278 -2.33 62.42 -12.07
N LEU A 279 -1.07 61.98 -12.16
CA LEU A 279 0.04 62.69 -11.54
C LEU A 279 0.43 63.90 -12.42
N LYS A 280 -0.25 65.02 -12.14
CA LYS A 280 0.04 66.44 -12.39
C LYS A 280 0.82 66.84 -13.69
N PRO A 281 0.24 67.71 -14.53
CA PRO A 281 0.91 68.34 -15.69
C PRO A 281 1.85 69.50 -15.28
N GLU A 282 2.71 69.32 -14.28
CA GLU A 282 3.69 70.36 -13.88
C GLU A 282 5.16 69.94 -14.12
N GLN A 283 5.39 68.87 -14.87
CA GLN A 283 6.75 68.45 -15.25
C GLN A 283 6.84 68.05 -16.72
N ILE A 284 6.33 68.89 -17.61
CA ILE A 284 6.69 68.83 -19.03
C ILE A 284 7.82 69.85 -19.23
N PRO A 285 9.10 69.43 -19.37
CA PRO A 285 10.12 70.35 -19.83
C PRO A 285 9.74 70.79 -21.25
N GLN A 286 9.56 72.09 -21.46
CA GLN A 286 9.13 72.68 -22.74
C GLN A 286 10.20 72.62 -23.85
N ASN A 287 11.33 71.93 -23.64
CA ASN A 287 12.37 71.79 -24.65
C ASN A 287 12.47 70.33 -25.12
N LEU A 288 11.67 70.01 -26.13
CA LEU A 288 11.68 68.77 -26.90
C LEU A 288 12.59 68.91 -28.13
N ASN A 289 13.79 69.46 -27.97
CA ASN A 289 14.83 69.34 -28.98
C ASN A 289 16.18 69.14 -28.27
N GLU A 290 16.75 67.96 -28.52
CA GLU A 290 18.10 67.50 -28.14
C GLU A 290 18.32 67.07 -26.68
N LEU A 291 17.76 65.91 -26.33
CA LEU A 291 18.38 65.05 -25.31
C LEU A 291 19.19 63.97 -26.02
N VAL A 292 20.46 64.27 -26.28
CA VAL A 292 21.46 63.26 -26.64
C VAL A 292 21.82 62.51 -25.35
N VAL A 293 21.54 61.21 -25.33
CA VAL A 293 21.90 60.33 -24.21
C VAL A 293 23.42 60.14 -24.23
N ASN A 294 24.13 60.83 -23.34
CA ASN A 294 25.57 60.61 -23.09
C ASN A 294 25.77 59.89 -21.76
N GLU A 295 26.83 59.08 -21.65
CA GLU A 295 27.14 58.25 -20.47
C GLU A 295 27.24 59.07 -19.16
N ASP A 296 27.67 60.33 -19.27
CA ASP A 296 27.78 61.25 -18.13
C ASP A 296 26.41 61.55 -17.50
N SER A 297 25.34 61.65 -18.29
CA SER A 297 23.98 61.88 -17.80
C SER A 297 23.44 60.70 -17.00
N VAL A 298 23.81 59.48 -17.38
CA VAL A 298 23.47 58.24 -16.66
C VAL A 298 24.24 58.19 -15.34
N SER A 299 25.51 58.62 -15.35
CA SER A 299 26.37 58.63 -14.16
C SER A 299 25.87 59.61 -13.09
N ASP A 300 25.39 60.78 -13.49
CA ASP A 300 24.86 61.79 -12.58
C ASP A 300 23.50 61.39 -12.00
N PHE A 301 22.68 60.71 -12.80
CA PHE A 301 21.44 60.11 -12.31
C PHE A 301 21.72 59.04 -11.24
N LEU A 302 22.67 58.14 -11.47
CA LEU A 302 23.03 57.09 -10.51
C LEU A 302 23.67 57.67 -9.23
N LYS A 303 24.45 58.75 -9.32
CA LYS A 303 24.95 59.48 -8.16
C LYS A 303 23.82 60.13 -7.35
N SER A 304 22.82 60.69 -8.03
CA SER A 304 21.64 61.27 -7.37
C SER A 304 20.83 60.23 -6.59
N MET A 305 20.70 59.02 -7.15
CA MET A 305 20.04 57.89 -6.49
C MET A 305 20.83 57.39 -5.27
N ARG A 306 22.16 57.38 -5.35
CA ARG A 306 23.02 57.00 -4.22
C ARG A 306 22.93 57.99 -3.06
N LYS A 307 22.82 59.28 -3.36
CA LYS A 307 22.69 60.36 -2.36
C LYS A 307 21.32 60.39 -1.66
N GLN A 308 20.29 59.80 -2.28
CA GLN A 308 18.97 59.63 -1.65
C GLN A 308 18.88 58.39 -0.75
N ALA A 309 19.87 57.49 -0.82
CA ALA A 309 19.93 56.26 -0.04
C ALA A 309 20.84 56.36 1.21
N GLU A 310 21.52 57.49 1.39
CA GLU A 310 22.22 57.90 2.64
C GLU A 310 21.32 58.83 3.47
#